data_AF-A0A2D3W130-F1
#
_entry.id   AF-A0A2D3W130-F1
#
_cell.length_a   1.000
_cell.length_b   1.000
_cell.length_c   1.000
_cell.angle_alpha   90.00
_cell.angle_beta   90.00
_cell.angle_gamma   90.00
#
_symmetry.space_group_name_H-M   'P 1'
#
loop_
_entity.id
_entity.type
_entity.pdbx_description
1 polymer ?
#
loop_
_entity_poly.entity_id
_entity_poly.type
_entity_poly.pdbx_seq_one_letter_code
_entity_poly.pdbx_strand_id
1 'polypeptide(L)'
;AFMCIAMNKEFDDPNRLRHSVHEFYIKTPIQMSELFADIPEAITNTQEIVEKCNLEIKLGNPTPPKFKFTKEYAQAEGLDIDNDDDYFRHKCKEGLEERLKLVASEKHEEYRARLEREMDIICDMKFPGYMLIVWDFIRESKQRGVPVGPGRGSAAGSLVAFALKITDIDPMPYNLLFERFLNPERISMPDIDVDFCQSRRGEIIDYVVEKYGRYNVAQV
;
A
#
# COMPACT_ATOMS: atom_id res chain seq x y z
N ALA A 1 10.58 -1.84 36.18
CA ALA A 1 11.69 -1.60 35.24
C ALA A 1 11.24 -0.74 34.05
N PHE A 2 10.16 -1.09 33.34
CA PHE A 2 9.68 -0.34 32.17
C PHE A 2 9.48 1.16 32.41
N MET A 3 8.80 1.56 33.49
CA MET A 3 8.65 2.98 33.86
C MET A 3 9.99 3.68 34.12
N CYS A 4 10.96 3.00 34.72
CA CYS A 4 12.28 3.57 34.98
C CYS A 4 13.00 3.91 33.67
N ILE A 5 12.90 3.03 32.66
CA ILE A 5 13.46 3.26 31.33
C ILE A 5 12.75 4.45 30.67
N ALA A 6 11.41 4.47 30.67
CA ALA A 6 10.63 5.55 30.08
C ALA A 6 10.90 6.91 30.72
N MET A 7 11.16 6.94 32.03
CA MET A 7 11.46 8.15 32.78
C MET A 7 12.94 8.51 32.84
N ASN A 8 13.81 7.69 32.23
CA ASN A 8 15.27 7.80 32.34
C ASN A 8 15.76 7.89 33.80
N LYS A 9 15.27 7.00 34.65
CA LYS A 9 15.60 6.93 36.09
C LYS A 9 16.21 5.58 36.45
N GLU A 10 17.11 5.59 37.42
CA GLU A 10 17.65 4.36 38.01
C GLU A 10 16.58 3.63 38.83
N PHE A 11 16.79 2.33 39.07
CA PHE A 11 15.79 1.49 39.72
C PHE A 11 15.64 1.81 41.22
N ASP A 12 16.71 2.25 41.85
CA ASP A 12 16.81 2.60 43.26
C ASP A 12 16.51 4.09 43.54
N ASP A 13 16.42 4.96 42.51
CA ASP A 13 16.09 6.39 42.66
C ASP A 13 14.85 6.56 43.58
N PRO A 14 15.01 7.21 44.76
CA PRO A 14 13.93 7.38 45.72
C PRO A 14 12.83 8.34 45.24
N ASN A 15 13.16 9.24 44.30
CA ASN A 15 12.25 10.24 43.74
C ASN A 15 11.59 9.76 42.44
N ARG A 16 11.83 8.51 42.00
CA ARG A 16 11.14 7.96 40.82
C ARG A 16 9.64 7.84 41.10
N LEU A 17 8.83 8.04 40.06
CA LEU A 17 7.40 7.75 40.15
C LEU A 17 7.23 6.24 40.40
N ARG A 18 6.51 5.89 41.46
CA ARG A 18 6.16 4.51 41.81
C ARG A 18 4.65 4.43 41.96
N HIS A 19 4.05 3.37 41.45
CA HIS A 19 2.70 3.03 41.89
C HIS A 19 2.77 2.57 43.34
N SER A 20 1.90 3.13 44.19
CA SER A 20 1.77 2.74 45.59
C SER A 20 1.13 1.36 45.76
N VAL A 21 0.44 0.88 44.72
CA VAL A 21 -0.23 -0.43 44.70
C VAL A 21 0.35 -1.32 43.62
N HIS A 22 0.33 -2.63 43.84
CA HIS A 22 0.88 -3.64 42.93
C HIS A 22 -0.22 -4.52 42.31
N GLU A 23 -1.47 -4.04 42.37
CA GLU A 23 -2.68 -4.75 41.96
C GLU A 23 -3.12 -4.42 40.52
N PHE A 24 -2.29 -3.72 39.74
CA PHE A 24 -2.55 -3.36 38.34
C PHE A 24 -2.20 -4.51 37.39
N TYR A 25 -2.98 -5.59 37.47
CA TYR A 25 -2.92 -6.71 36.55
C TYR A 25 -4.35 -7.19 36.24
N ILE A 26 -4.50 -8.06 35.23
CA ILE A 26 -5.80 -8.66 34.92
C ILE A 26 -6.13 -9.67 36.01
N LYS A 27 -6.98 -9.27 36.96
CA LYS A 27 -7.49 -10.10 38.05
C LYS A 27 -8.45 -11.19 37.54
N THR A 28 -8.50 -12.31 38.26
CA THR A 28 -9.49 -13.35 37.97
C THR A 28 -10.89 -12.93 38.40
N PRO A 29 -11.96 -13.56 37.87
CA PRO A 29 -13.33 -13.27 38.30
C PRO A 29 -13.52 -13.40 39.82
N ILE A 30 -12.88 -14.40 40.46
CA ILE A 30 -12.96 -14.60 41.92
C ILE A 30 -12.32 -13.43 42.67
N GLN A 31 -11.12 -13.00 42.26
CA GLN A 31 -10.44 -11.87 42.89
C GLN A 31 -11.23 -10.56 42.75
N MET A 32 -11.92 -10.36 41.62
CA MET A 32 -12.79 -9.20 41.41
C MET A 32 -14.06 -9.29 42.27
N SER A 33 -14.69 -10.47 42.37
CA SER A 33 -15.85 -10.70 43.24
C SER A 33 -15.55 -10.48 44.71
N GLU A 34 -14.37 -10.89 45.18
CA GLU A 34 -13.93 -10.60 46.55
C GLU A 34 -13.69 -9.11 46.77
N LEU A 35 -13.09 -8.42 45.79
CA LEU A 35 -12.77 -6.99 45.88
C LEU A 35 -14.03 -6.10 45.90
N PHE A 36 -15.09 -6.50 45.19
CA PHE A 36 -16.37 -5.78 45.09
C PHE A 36 -17.51 -6.53 45.81
N ALA A 37 -17.20 -7.27 46.87
CA ALA A 37 -18.18 -8.07 47.60
C ALA A 37 -19.29 -7.21 48.23
N ASP A 38 -19.00 -5.94 48.52
CA ASP A 38 -19.93 -4.92 49.02
C ASP A 38 -20.83 -4.33 47.92
N ILE A 39 -20.41 -4.41 46.65
CA ILE A 39 -21.14 -3.88 45.48
C ILE A 39 -21.11 -4.89 44.31
N PRO A 40 -21.81 -6.04 44.40
CA PRO A 40 -21.79 -7.06 43.34
C PRO A 40 -22.31 -6.55 41.98
N GLU A 41 -23.20 -5.56 42.00
CA GLU A 41 -23.75 -4.92 40.80
C GLU A 41 -22.66 -4.25 39.93
N ALA A 42 -21.55 -3.82 40.53
CA ALA A 42 -20.43 -3.25 39.80
C ALA A 42 -19.83 -4.25 38.80
N ILE A 43 -19.83 -5.55 39.16
CA ILE A 43 -19.34 -6.62 38.28
C ILE A 43 -20.39 -6.94 37.21
N THR A 44 -21.66 -7.11 37.58
CA THR A 44 -22.71 -7.46 36.62
C THR A 44 -22.89 -6.40 35.55
N ASN A 45 -22.75 -5.12 35.91
CA ASN A 45 -22.85 -4.00 34.97
C ASN A 45 -21.71 -4.01 33.93
N THR A 46 -20.54 -4.60 34.24
CA THR A 46 -19.47 -4.74 33.22
C THR A 46 -19.92 -5.64 32.07
N GLN A 47 -20.65 -6.71 32.37
CA GLN A 47 -21.17 -7.64 31.38
C GLN A 47 -22.28 -6.98 30.55
N GLU A 48 -23.15 -6.19 31.18
CA GLU A 48 -24.16 -5.39 30.48
C GLU A 48 -23.54 -4.41 29.47
N ILE A 49 -22.42 -3.75 29.83
CA ILE A 49 -21.69 -2.87 28.92
C ILE A 49 -21.12 -3.66 27.73
N VAL A 50 -20.47 -4.81 28.00
CA VAL A 50 -19.92 -5.68 26.95
C VAL A 50 -21.01 -6.12 25.97
N GLU A 51 -22.19 -6.50 26.47
CA GLU A 51 -23.33 -6.90 25.65
C GLU A 51 -23.88 -5.76 24.78
N LYS A 52 -23.73 -4.50 25.23
CA LYS A 52 -24.11 -3.31 24.44
C LYS A 52 -23.03 -2.91 23.43
N CYS A 53 -21.79 -3.35 23.59
CA CYS A 53 -20.68 -3.04 22.70
C CYS A 53 -20.68 -3.94 21.46
N ASN A 54 -21.39 -3.54 20.41
CA ASN A 54 -21.34 -4.19 19.11
C ASN A 54 -20.67 -3.28 18.06
N LEU A 55 -19.37 -3.48 17.83
CA LEU A 55 -18.59 -2.78 16.81
C LEU A 55 -18.02 -3.79 15.83
N GLU A 56 -18.44 -3.70 14.56
CA GLU A 56 -17.86 -4.47 13.47
C GLU A 56 -16.88 -3.57 12.68
N ILE A 57 -15.60 -3.89 12.72
CA ILE A 57 -14.59 -3.27 11.85
C ILE A 57 -14.43 -4.17 10.62
N LYS A 58 -14.81 -3.66 9.46
CA LYS A 58 -14.67 -4.37 8.19
C LYS A 58 -13.20 -4.40 7.76
N LEU A 59 -12.52 -5.49 8.08
CA LEU A 59 -11.12 -5.72 7.70
C LEU A 59 -10.94 -6.37 6.31
N GLY A 60 -12.04 -6.77 5.66
CA GLY A 60 -12.04 -7.52 4.40
C GLY A 60 -12.35 -6.68 3.15
N ASN A 61 -11.76 -7.10 2.03
CA ASN A 61 -11.93 -6.56 0.66
C ASN A 61 -11.57 -5.08 0.51
N PRO A 62 -10.28 -4.72 0.63
CA PRO A 62 -9.85 -3.39 0.29
C PRO A 62 -10.23 -3.09 -1.17
N THR A 63 -11.04 -2.05 -1.36
CA THR A 63 -11.40 -1.60 -2.71
C THR A 63 -10.16 -1.00 -3.34
N PRO A 64 -9.68 -1.51 -4.49
CA PRO A 64 -8.54 -0.92 -5.18
C PRO A 64 -8.82 0.57 -5.45
N PRO A 65 -7.85 1.46 -5.20
CA PRO A 65 -8.05 2.87 -5.45
C PRO A 65 -8.22 3.12 -6.95
N LYS A 66 -9.24 3.90 -7.32
CA LYS A 66 -9.46 4.37 -8.70
C LYS A 66 -8.56 5.56 -9.01
N PHE A 67 -8.10 5.65 -10.25
CA PHE A 67 -7.34 6.81 -10.71
C PHE A 67 -8.30 7.95 -11.06
N LYS A 68 -8.43 8.92 -10.15
CA LYS A 68 -9.41 10.02 -10.28
C LYS A 68 -9.15 10.94 -11.48
N PHE A 69 -7.96 10.88 -12.08
CA PHE A 69 -7.48 11.83 -13.08
C PHE A 69 -7.47 11.27 -14.50
N THR A 70 -7.99 10.05 -14.72
CA THR A 70 -7.98 9.38 -16.03
C THR A 70 -8.48 10.28 -17.15
N LYS A 71 -9.67 10.86 -16.98
CA LYS A 71 -10.28 11.75 -17.98
C LYS A 71 -9.44 13.00 -18.24
N GLU A 72 -8.92 13.62 -17.20
CA GLU A 72 -8.10 14.84 -17.32
C GLU A 72 -6.82 14.56 -18.11
N TYR A 73 -6.18 13.42 -17.84
CA TYR A 73 -4.92 13.03 -18.47
C TYR A 73 -5.13 12.59 -19.91
N ALA A 74 -6.16 11.78 -20.17
CA ALA A 74 -6.54 11.39 -21.52
C ALA A 74 -6.80 12.62 -22.39
N GLN A 75 -7.58 13.59 -21.89
CA GLN A 75 -7.87 14.84 -22.61
C GLN A 75 -6.61 15.67 -22.88
N ALA A 76 -5.68 15.78 -21.92
CA ALA A 76 -4.42 16.48 -22.10
C ALA A 76 -3.54 15.85 -23.20
N GLU A 77 -3.72 14.55 -23.45
CA GLU A 77 -3.03 13.78 -24.48
C GLU A 77 -3.81 13.72 -25.81
N GLY A 78 -4.97 14.38 -25.89
CA GLY A 78 -5.83 14.36 -27.08
C GLY A 78 -6.60 13.05 -27.28
N LEU A 79 -6.78 12.27 -26.22
CA LEU A 79 -7.50 10.99 -26.20
C LEU A 79 -8.91 11.18 -25.65
N ASP A 80 -9.88 10.49 -26.25
CA ASP A 80 -11.26 10.41 -25.75
C ASP A 80 -11.45 9.13 -24.93
N ILE A 81 -10.86 9.12 -23.72
CA ILE A 81 -10.92 7.99 -22.78
C ILE A 81 -11.43 8.50 -21.43
N ASP A 82 -12.40 7.79 -20.86
CA ASP A 82 -13.04 8.16 -19.59
C ASP A 82 -12.88 7.12 -18.47
N ASN A 83 -12.28 5.96 -18.76
CA ASN A 83 -12.15 4.85 -17.83
C ASN A 83 -10.70 4.38 -17.63
N ASP A 84 -10.42 3.91 -16.41
CA ASP A 84 -9.08 3.53 -15.96
C ASP A 84 -8.50 2.37 -16.78
N ASP A 85 -9.32 1.39 -17.17
CA ASP A 85 -8.91 0.19 -17.90
C ASP A 85 -8.33 0.55 -19.28
N ASP A 86 -9.04 1.37 -20.06
CA ASP A 86 -8.63 1.78 -21.40
C ASP A 86 -7.40 2.70 -21.36
N TYR A 87 -7.36 3.64 -20.41
CA TYR A 87 -6.22 4.54 -20.26
C TYR A 87 -4.97 3.76 -19.80
N PHE A 88 -5.14 2.81 -18.87
CA PHE A 88 -4.09 1.89 -18.45
C PHE A 88 -3.54 1.08 -19.63
N ARG A 89 -4.42 0.48 -20.45
CA ARG A 89 -3.99 -0.28 -21.65
C ARG A 89 -3.25 0.61 -22.64
N HIS A 90 -3.73 1.82 -22.87
CA HIS A 90 -3.07 2.79 -23.74
C HIS A 90 -1.65 3.09 -23.25
N LYS A 91 -1.48 3.40 -21.96
CA LYS A 91 -0.17 3.69 -21.36
C LYS A 91 0.78 2.51 -21.33
N CYS A 92 0.27 1.30 -21.12
CA CYS A 92 1.08 0.09 -21.20
C CYS A 92 1.63 -0.14 -22.61
N LYS A 93 0.79 0.06 -23.64
CA LYS A 93 1.19 -0.09 -25.04
C LYS A 93 2.21 0.97 -25.44
N GLU A 94 1.93 2.24 -25.14
CA GLU A 94 2.86 3.36 -25.36
C GLU A 94 4.22 3.10 -24.68
N GLY A 95 4.19 2.71 -23.41
CA GLY A 95 5.38 2.41 -22.64
C GLY A 95 6.18 1.22 -23.19
N LEU A 96 5.50 0.18 -23.68
CA LEU A 96 6.14 -0.96 -24.30
C LEU A 96 6.85 -0.57 -25.61
N GLU A 97 6.24 0.24 -26.48
CA GLU A 97 6.90 0.69 -27.72
C GLU A 97 8.25 1.37 -27.44
N GLU A 98 8.31 2.20 -26.40
CA GLU A 98 9.57 2.84 -25.99
C GLU A 98 10.60 1.84 -25.49
N ARG A 99 10.18 0.80 -24.75
CA ARG A 99 11.08 -0.25 -24.25
C ARG A 99 11.55 -1.18 -25.38
N LEU A 100 10.71 -1.47 -26.36
CA LEU A 100 11.02 -2.35 -27.50
C LEU A 100 12.14 -1.80 -28.39
N LYS A 101 12.42 -0.49 -28.36
CA LYS A 101 13.59 0.11 -29.02
C LYS A 101 14.93 -0.47 -28.53
N LEU A 102 14.94 -1.02 -27.31
CA LEU A 102 16.12 -1.66 -26.69
C LEU A 102 16.14 -3.18 -26.89
N VAL A 103 15.07 -3.75 -27.43
CA VAL A 103 14.86 -5.20 -27.58
C VAL A 103 14.98 -5.58 -29.05
N ALA A 104 15.61 -6.74 -29.32
CA ALA A 104 15.74 -7.27 -30.67
C ALA A 104 14.36 -7.51 -31.32
N SER A 105 14.20 -7.12 -32.58
CA SER A 105 12.91 -7.13 -33.29
C SER A 105 12.25 -8.49 -33.35
N GLU A 106 13.03 -9.57 -33.30
CA GLU A 106 12.50 -10.94 -33.36
C GLU A 106 11.70 -11.31 -32.09
N LYS A 107 11.93 -10.60 -30.98
CA LYS A 107 11.25 -10.84 -29.69
C LYS A 107 10.03 -9.95 -29.48
N HIS A 108 9.76 -8.98 -30.36
CA HIS A 108 8.69 -8.00 -30.14
C HIS A 108 7.32 -8.66 -29.95
N GLU A 109 7.01 -9.69 -30.73
CA GLU A 109 5.75 -10.44 -30.60
C GLU A 109 5.62 -11.15 -29.26
N GLU A 110 6.71 -11.70 -28.72
CA GLU A 110 6.72 -12.36 -27.41
C GLU A 110 6.37 -11.37 -26.29
N TYR A 111 6.92 -10.16 -26.36
CA TYR A 111 6.65 -9.09 -25.40
C TYR A 111 5.21 -8.59 -25.49
N ARG A 112 4.69 -8.41 -26.71
CA ARG A 112 3.29 -8.01 -26.94
C ARG A 112 2.33 -9.04 -26.36
N ALA A 113 2.58 -10.32 -26.63
CA ALA A 113 1.77 -11.41 -26.11
C ALA A 113 1.82 -11.50 -24.56
N ARG A 114 2.99 -11.26 -23.94
CA ARG A 114 3.09 -11.21 -22.48
C ARG A 114 2.35 -10.00 -21.91
N LEU A 115 2.51 -8.82 -22.52
CA LEU A 115 1.87 -7.59 -22.05
C LEU A 115 0.34 -7.72 -22.06
N GLU A 116 -0.25 -8.21 -23.17
CA GLU A 116 -1.71 -8.38 -23.27
C GLU A 116 -2.24 -9.32 -22.18
N ARG A 117 -1.58 -10.48 -21.96
CA ARG A 117 -1.98 -11.40 -20.88
C ARG A 117 -1.94 -10.75 -19.49
N GLU A 118 -0.87 -10.01 -19.18
CA GLU A 118 -0.76 -9.32 -17.89
C GLU A 118 -1.80 -8.20 -17.74
N MET A 119 -2.05 -7.43 -18.80
CA MET A 119 -3.06 -6.37 -18.80
C MET A 119 -4.46 -6.94 -18.56
N ASP A 120 -4.81 -8.05 -19.21
CA ASP A 120 -6.10 -8.72 -19.02
C ASP A 120 -6.30 -9.13 -17.56
N ILE A 121 -5.30 -9.79 -16.96
CA ILE A 121 -5.37 -10.20 -15.55
C ILE A 121 -5.54 -8.99 -14.62
N ILE A 122 -4.80 -7.90 -14.85
CA ILE A 122 -4.89 -6.68 -14.02
C ILE A 122 -6.28 -6.02 -14.13
N CYS A 123 -6.85 -5.98 -15.33
CA CYS A 123 -8.19 -5.41 -15.56
C CYS A 123 -9.30 -6.29 -14.95
N ASP A 124 -9.17 -7.61 -15.06
CA ASP A 124 -10.11 -8.57 -14.47
C ASP A 124 -10.12 -8.47 -12.94
N MET A 125 -8.93 -8.31 -12.34
CA MET A 125 -8.77 -8.15 -10.89
C MET A 125 -9.03 -6.73 -10.39
N LYS A 126 -9.40 -5.78 -11.27
CA LYS A 126 -9.74 -4.39 -10.93
C LYS A 126 -8.59 -3.58 -10.30
N PHE A 127 -7.35 -3.83 -10.73
CA PHE A 127 -6.18 -3.06 -10.33
C PHE A 127 -5.64 -2.00 -11.33
N PRO A 128 -6.27 -1.64 -12.46
CA PRO A 128 -5.67 -0.67 -13.39
C PRO A 128 -5.53 0.73 -12.75
N GLY A 129 -6.51 1.17 -11.95
CA GLY A 129 -6.42 2.43 -11.20
C GLY A 129 -5.24 2.46 -10.22
N TYR A 130 -4.95 1.34 -9.54
CA TYR A 130 -3.78 1.21 -8.66
C TYR A 130 -2.47 1.34 -9.45
N MET A 131 -2.35 0.65 -10.59
CA MET A 131 -1.18 0.73 -11.45
C MET A 131 -0.96 2.16 -11.98
N LEU A 132 -2.04 2.85 -12.36
CA LEU A 132 -1.98 4.24 -12.81
C LEU A 132 -1.57 5.21 -11.70
N ILE A 133 -2.02 5.00 -10.45
CA ILE A 133 -1.57 5.80 -9.31
C ILE A 133 -0.06 5.65 -9.11
N VAL A 134 0.44 4.41 -9.15
CA VAL A 134 1.88 4.13 -9.00
C VAL A 134 2.70 4.71 -10.15
N TRP A 135 2.21 4.55 -11.37
CA TRP A 135 2.80 5.18 -12.55
C TRP A 135 2.88 6.70 -12.41
N ASP A 136 1.82 7.35 -11.91
CA ASP A 136 1.72 8.81 -11.86
C ASP A 136 2.80 9.44 -10.96
N PHE A 137 2.96 8.96 -9.73
CA PHE A 137 3.97 9.54 -8.84
C PHE A 137 5.40 9.13 -9.22
N ILE A 138 5.61 7.98 -9.87
CA ILE A 138 6.93 7.61 -10.41
C ILE A 138 7.28 8.50 -11.60
N ARG A 139 6.32 8.77 -12.50
CA ARG A 139 6.48 9.72 -13.61
C ARG A 139 6.85 11.10 -13.07
N GLU A 140 6.11 11.59 -12.08
CA GLU A 140 6.37 12.88 -11.45
C GLU A 140 7.78 12.94 -10.82
N SER A 141 8.17 11.87 -10.11
CA SER A 141 9.51 11.77 -9.53
C SER A 141 10.60 11.86 -10.59
N LYS A 142 10.44 11.12 -11.70
CA LYS A 142 11.38 11.16 -12.83
C LYS A 142 11.40 12.55 -13.49
N GLN A 143 10.25 13.23 -13.64
CA GLN A 143 10.16 14.60 -14.19
C GLN A 143 10.86 15.65 -13.32
N ARG A 144 10.78 15.53 -11.99
CA ARG A 144 11.47 16.41 -11.02
C ARG A 144 12.94 16.04 -10.81
N GLY A 145 13.44 15.01 -11.50
CA GLY A 145 14.78 14.47 -11.32
C GLY A 145 15.02 13.86 -9.94
N VAL A 146 13.97 13.43 -9.23
CA VAL A 146 14.08 12.69 -7.97
C VAL A 146 14.37 11.22 -8.31
N PRO A 147 15.53 10.67 -7.90
CA PRO A 147 15.89 9.29 -8.20
C PRO A 147 14.90 8.30 -7.59
N VAL A 148 14.46 7.35 -8.40
CA VAL A 148 13.63 6.20 -8.02
C VAL A 148 14.46 4.94 -8.19
N GLY A 149 14.38 4.01 -7.23
CA GLY A 149 15.04 2.72 -7.36
C GLY A 149 14.51 1.90 -8.55
N PRO A 150 15.23 0.86 -8.99
CA PRO A 150 14.86 0.07 -10.19
C PRO A 150 13.59 -0.79 -10.02
N GLY A 151 12.92 -0.71 -8.86
CA GLY A 151 11.83 -1.57 -8.42
C GLY A 151 12.34 -2.70 -7.52
N ARG A 152 11.60 -3.00 -6.44
CA ARG A 152 11.87 -4.12 -5.53
C ARG A 152 10.68 -5.06 -5.42
N GLY A 153 10.91 -6.24 -4.85
CA GLY A 153 9.86 -7.23 -4.62
C GLY A 153 9.39 -7.95 -5.88
N SER A 154 8.15 -8.44 -5.86
CA SER A 154 7.56 -9.21 -6.96
C SER A 154 7.20 -8.36 -8.17
N ALA A 155 7.04 -7.04 -8.01
CA ALA A 155 6.72 -6.10 -9.09
C ALA A 155 7.71 -6.16 -10.27
N ALA A 156 8.97 -6.51 -10.03
CA ALA A 156 9.98 -6.71 -11.07
C ALA A 156 9.65 -7.85 -12.06
N GLY A 157 8.75 -8.77 -11.70
CA GLY A 157 8.30 -9.85 -12.57
C GLY A 157 7.17 -9.47 -13.55
N SER A 158 6.67 -8.24 -13.49
CA SER A 158 5.61 -7.77 -14.39
C SER A 158 6.19 -6.98 -15.56
N LEU A 159 5.86 -7.42 -16.78
CA LEU A 159 6.14 -6.65 -17.99
C LEU A 159 5.33 -5.36 -18.06
N VAL A 160 4.11 -5.34 -17.50
CA VAL A 160 3.33 -4.10 -17.32
C VAL A 160 4.08 -3.08 -16.47
N ALA A 161 4.66 -3.51 -15.33
CA ALA A 161 5.43 -2.61 -14.47
C ALA A 161 6.67 -2.05 -15.19
N PHE A 162 7.32 -2.89 -16.01
CA PHE A 162 8.46 -2.47 -16.84
C PHE A 162 8.05 -1.47 -17.94
N ALA A 163 6.92 -1.71 -18.61
CA ALA A 163 6.37 -0.85 -19.65
C ALA A 163 5.98 0.53 -19.10
N LEU A 164 5.30 0.56 -17.94
CA LEU A 164 4.94 1.80 -17.25
C LEU A 164 6.12 2.49 -16.56
N LYS A 165 7.35 1.96 -16.69
CA LYS A 165 8.56 2.50 -16.04
C LYS A 165 8.47 2.55 -14.51
N ILE A 166 7.60 1.71 -13.93
CA ILE A 166 7.51 1.46 -12.49
C ILE A 166 8.75 0.68 -12.05
N THR A 167 9.12 -0.33 -12.84
CA THR A 167 10.41 -1.02 -12.73
C THR A 167 11.28 -0.69 -13.93
N ASP A 168 12.59 -0.78 -13.74
CA ASP A 168 13.59 -0.56 -14.78
C ASP A 168 14.30 -1.85 -15.22
N ILE A 169 13.88 -3.00 -14.66
CA ILE A 169 14.38 -4.34 -15.00
C ILE A 169 13.41 -4.99 -16.00
N ASP A 170 13.97 -5.44 -17.13
CA ASP A 170 13.26 -6.26 -18.11
C ASP A 170 13.08 -7.69 -17.56
N PRO A 171 11.84 -8.19 -17.36
CA PRO A 171 11.59 -9.50 -16.76
C PRO A 171 11.88 -10.68 -17.69
N MET A 172 11.85 -10.47 -19.01
CA MET A 172 11.86 -11.56 -20.00
C MET A 172 13.19 -12.33 -20.04
N PRO A 173 14.38 -11.69 -20.07
CA PRO A 173 15.66 -12.39 -20.11
C PRO A 173 15.98 -13.21 -18.85
N TYR A 174 15.34 -12.87 -17.72
CA TYR A 174 15.57 -13.51 -16.42
C TYR A 174 14.44 -14.46 -16.02
N ASN A 175 13.49 -14.71 -16.91
CA ASN A 175 12.31 -15.55 -16.67
C ASN A 175 11.57 -15.18 -15.37
N LEU A 176 11.43 -13.88 -15.09
CA LEU A 176 10.69 -13.43 -13.92
C LEU A 176 9.18 -13.63 -14.15
N LEU A 177 8.52 -14.20 -13.14
CA LEU A 177 7.12 -14.61 -13.24
C LEU A 177 6.18 -13.52 -12.72
N PHE A 178 5.24 -13.10 -13.56
CA PHE A 178 4.15 -12.20 -13.22
C PHE A 178 3.23 -12.79 -12.16
N GLU A 179 3.03 -14.10 -12.18
CA GLU A 179 2.15 -14.85 -11.29
C GLU A 179 2.64 -14.79 -9.83
N ARG A 180 3.92 -14.46 -9.61
CA ARG A 180 4.48 -14.17 -8.28
C ARG A 180 4.09 -12.78 -7.79
N PHE A 181 3.85 -11.84 -8.70
CA PHE A 181 3.35 -10.50 -8.40
C PHE A 181 1.84 -10.51 -8.18
N LEU A 182 1.10 -11.03 -9.15
CA LEU A 182 -0.35 -11.06 -9.15
C LEU A 182 -0.84 -12.42 -9.63
N ASN A 183 -1.50 -13.17 -8.74
CA ASN A 183 -2.04 -14.48 -9.04
C ASN A 183 -3.56 -14.41 -9.21
N PRO A 184 -4.12 -14.74 -10.39
CA PRO A 184 -5.57 -14.76 -10.61
C PRO A 184 -6.34 -15.66 -9.64
N GLU A 185 -5.72 -16.76 -9.19
CA GLU A 185 -6.35 -17.72 -8.26
C GLU A 185 -6.41 -17.22 -6.82
N ARG A 186 -5.68 -16.13 -6.50
CA ARG A 186 -5.63 -15.52 -5.17
C ARG A 186 -5.80 -14.01 -5.29
N ILE A 187 -7.03 -13.54 -5.07
CA ILE A 187 -7.33 -12.11 -4.97
C ILE A 187 -6.69 -11.54 -3.70
N SER A 188 -5.43 -11.13 -3.81
CA SER A 188 -4.72 -10.33 -2.81
C SER A 188 -4.32 -9.01 -3.45
N MET A 189 -4.33 -7.93 -2.66
CA MET A 189 -3.82 -6.64 -3.11
C MET A 189 -2.35 -6.78 -3.53
N PRO A 190 -1.97 -6.39 -4.76
CA PRO A 190 -0.56 -6.34 -5.15
C PRO A 190 0.15 -5.27 -4.32
N ASP A 191 1.33 -5.61 -3.82
CA ASP A 191 2.18 -4.68 -3.10
C ASP A 191 3.31 -4.23 -4.03
N ILE A 192 3.23 -2.98 -4.49
CA ILE A 192 4.31 -2.35 -5.26
C ILE A 192 5.10 -1.45 -4.33
N ASP A 193 6.24 -1.99 -3.94
CA ASP A 193 7.23 -1.34 -3.14
C ASP A 193 8.12 -0.41 -3.99
N VAL A 194 8.01 0.91 -3.78
CA VAL A 194 8.79 1.92 -4.50
C VAL A 194 9.82 2.57 -3.58
N ASP A 195 11.08 2.59 -4.04
CA ASP A 195 12.19 3.25 -3.37
C ASP A 195 12.39 4.67 -3.90
N PHE A 196 12.33 5.66 -3.02
CA PHE A 196 12.69 7.05 -3.33
C PHE A 196 13.95 7.45 -2.57
N CYS A 197 14.73 8.34 -3.17
CA CYS A 197 15.87 8.95 -2.48
C CYS A 197 15.41 9.65 -1.18
N GLN A 198 15.96 9.24 -0.02
CA GLN A 198 15.51 9.68 1.30
C GLN A 198 15.48 11.21 1.45
N SER A 199 16.46 11.92 0.89
CA SER A 199 16.58 13.38 0.99
C SER A 199 15.53 14.15 0.20
N ARG A 200 14.96 13.55 -0.85
CA ARG A 200 13.98 14.17 -1.77
C ARG A 200 12.62 13.49 -1.78
N ARG A 201 12.41 12.44 -0.99
CA ARG A 201 11.14 11.73 -0.85
C ARG A 201 10.00 12.67 -0.43
N GLY A 202 10.31 13.70 0.38
CA GLY A 202 9.33 14.71 0.80
C GLY A 202 8.62 15.39 -0.36
N GLU A 203 9.34 15.72 -1.44
CA GLU A 203 8.77 16.38 -2.62
C GLU A 203 7.66 15.54 -3.29
N ILE A 204 7.82 14.22 -3.28
CA ILE A 204 6.85 13.29 -3.86
C ILE A 204 5.67 13.08 -2.93
N ILE A 205 5.90 13.07 -1.61
CA ILE A 205 4.82 13.05 -0.62
C ILE A 205 3.97 14.31 -0.75
N ASP A 206 4.59 15.48 -0.88
CA ASP A 206 3.90 16.76 -1.06
C ASP A 206 3.07 16.75 -2.36
N TYR A 207 3.64 16.26 -3.47
CA TYR A 207 2.89 16.05 -4.71
C TYR A 207 1.66 15.16 -4.50
N VAL A 208 1.80 14.01 -3.84
CA VAL A 208 0.68 13.10 -3.58
C VAL A 208 -0.37 13.77 -2.68
N VAL A 209 0.04 14.55 -1.68
CA VAL A 209 -0.84 15.32 -0.79
C VAL A 209 -1.62 16.39 -1.56
N GLU A 210 -0.97 17.14 -2.43
CA GLU A 210 -1.60 18.16 -3.27
C GLU A 210 -2.55 17.54 -4.28
N LYS A 211 -2.12 16.46 -4.95
CA LYS A 211 -2.86 15.79 -6.01
C LYS A 211 -4.07 15.03 -5.47
N TYR A 212 -3.90 14.19 -4.45
CA TYR A 212 -4.95 13.31 -3.92
C TYR A 212 -5.73 13.92 -2.74
N GLY A 213 -5.27 15.06 -2.22
CA GLY A 213 -5.90 15.81 -1.15
C GLY A 213 -5.36 15.45 0.23
N ARG A 214 -5.06 16.48 1.03
CA ARG A 214 -4.41 16.38 2.34
C ARG A 214 -5.08 15.43 3.34
N TYR A 215 -6.41 15.29 3.30
CA TYR A 215 -7.14 14.42 4.22
C TYR A 215 -7.17 12.94 3.79
N ASN A 216 -6.68 12.62 2.59
CA ASN A 216 -6.67 11.28 2.03
C ASN A 216 -5.30 10.61 2.07
N VAL A 217 -4.27 11.29 2.59
CA VAL A 217 -2.88 10.84 2.58
C VAL A 217 -2.29 10.94 3.98
N ALA A 218 -1.68 9.86 4.46
CA ALA A 218 -1.02 9.78 5.75
C ALA A 218 0.27 8.95 5.65
N GLN A 219 1.22 9.19 6.56
CA GLN A 219 2.41 8.35 6.71
C GLN A 219 2.12 7.23 7.72
N VAL A 220 2.66 6.04 7.45
CA VAL A 220 2.58 4.84 8.29
C VAL A 220 3.98 4.50 8.78
#